data_AF-A0AA37US61-F1
#
_entry.id   AF-A0AA37US61-F1
#
_cell.length_a   1.000
_cell.length_b   1.000
_cell.length_c   1.000
_cell.angle_alpha   90.00
_cell.angle_beta   90.00
_cell.angle_gamma   90.00
#
_symmetry.space_group_name_H-M   'P 1'
#
loop_
_entity.id
_entity.type
_entity.pdbx_description
1 polymer ?
#
loop_
_entity_poly.entity_id
_entity_poly.type
_entity_poly.pdbx_seq_one_letter_code
_entity_poly.pdbx_strand_id
1 'polypeptide(L)'
;MARISLRHGLDRDVYQIVKKLEDERDGEWAAKKDRGDGKRKKPKLTVTAVYEAIKKSNSSLSRQKRRPLEDAIERVLDFRKEEEAESEDSDDLLEQAEQANKASLCPTTRSSAHSSPL
;
A
#
# COMPACT_ATOMS: atom_id res chain seq x y z
N MET A 1 -6.35 -15.12 -14.03
CA MET A 1 -6.65 -13.70 -14.30
C MET A 1 -5.75 -13.21 -15.42
N ALA A 2 -6.25 -12.33 -16.31
CA ALA A 2 -5.45 -11.83 -17.43
C ALA A 2 -4.37 -10.89 -16.88
N ARG A 3 -3.08 -11.20 -17.13
CA ARG A 3 -1.97 -10.33 -16.73
C ARG A 3 -2.17 -8.94 -17.35
N ILE A 4 -2.47 -7.97 -16.50
CA ILE A 4 -2.51 -6.55 -16.88
C ILE A 4 -1.08 -6.20 -17.32
N SER A 5 -0.92 -5.76 -18.57
CA SER A 5 0.40 -5.40 -19.10
C SER A 5 0.37 -3.98 -19.68
N LEU A 6 1.37 -3.18 -19.30
CA LEU A 6 1.57 -1.81 -19.78
C LEU A 6 2.13 -1.84 -21.21
N ARG A 7 1.28 -2.21 -22.18
CA ARG A 7 1.69 -2.40 -23.58
C ARG A 7 1.74 -1.11 -24.39
N HIS A 8 1.03 -0.05 -23.99
CA HIS A 8 1.03 1.21 -24.73
C HIS A 8 2.07 2.19 -24.17
N GLY A 9 2.62 3.03 -25.05
CA GLY A 9 3.52 4.12 -24.63
C GLY A 9 2.88 5.05 -23.59
N LEU A 10 1.59 5.35 -23.78
CA LEU A 10 0.80 6.16 -22.84
C LEU A 10 0.74 5.51 -21.45
N ASP A 11 0.54 4.19 -21.37
CA ASP A 11 0.51 3.46 -20.09
C ASP A 11 1.86 3.63 -19.34
N ARG A 12 2.99 3.58 -20.07
CA ARG A 12 4.34 3.74 -19.49
C ARG A 12 4.61 5.15 -18.99
N ASP A 13 4.16 6.16 -19.74
CA ASP A 13 4.30 7.56 -19.33
C ASP A 13 3.45 7.85 -18.09
N VAL A 14 2.23 7.34 -18.04
CA VAL A 14 1.33 7.46 -16.88
C VAL A 14 1.94 6.73 -15.67
N TYR A 15 2.48 5.52 -15.86
CA TYR A 15 3.14 4.75 -14.80
C TYR A 15 4.27 5.53 -14.12
N GLN A 16 5.13 6.18 -14.92
CA GLN A 16 6.22 7.00 -14.37
C GLN A 16 5.72 8.18 -13.55
N ILE A 17 4.62 8.81 -13.96
CA ILE A 17 4.03 9.94 -13.24
C ILE A 17 3.37 9.46 -11.95
N VAL A 18 2.58 8.40 -12.01
CA VAL A 18 1.94 7.80 -10.83
C VAL A 18 3.00 7.43 -9.79
N LYS A 19 4.08 6.76 -10.20
CA LYS A 19 5.19 6.39 -9.31
C LYS A 19 5.85 7.60 -8.63
N LYS A 20 6.05 8.70 -9.36
CA LYS A 20 6.62 9.94 -8.80
C LYS A 20 5.67 10.60 -7.81
N LEU A 21 4.39 10.70 -8.17
CA LEU A 21 3.36 11.27 -7.30
C LEU A 21 3.16 10.45 -6.03
N GLU A 22 3.30 9.12 -6.12
CA GLU A 22 3.31 8.23 -4.97
C GLU A 22 4.47 8.54 -4.04
N ASP A 23 5.69 8.56 -4.55
CA ASP A 23 6.90 8.84 -3.76
C ASP A 23 6.85 10.20 -3.05
N GLU A 24 6.43 11.27 -3.76
CA GLU A 24 6.26 12.59 -3.18
C GLU A 24 5.22 12.60 -2.04
N ARG A 25 4.10 11.90 -2.25
CA ARG A 25 3.00 11.88 -1.28
C ARG A 25 3.25 10.94 -0.11
N ASP A 26 4.02 9.87 -0.35
CA ASP A 26 4.59 9.00 0.66
C ASP A 26 5.54 9.76 1.58
N GLY A 27 6.48 10.52 1.01
CA GLY A 27 7.41 11.35 1.76
C GLY A 27 6.68 12.37 2.63
N GLU A 28 5.65 13.02 2.08
CA GLU A 28 4.83 13.97 2.84
C GLU A 28 4.00 13.30 3.94
N TRP A 29 3.42 12.12 3.67
CA TRP A 29 2.68 11.35 4.67
C TRP A 29 3.59 10.81 5.77
N ALA A 30 4.77 10.29 5.43
CA ALA A 30 5.78 9.82 6.38
C ALA A 30 6.26 10.96 7.28
N ALA A 31 6.52 12.14 6.71
CA ALA A 31 6.90 13.34 7.46
C ALA A 31 5.77 13.84 8.39
N LYS A 32 4.50 13.63 8.03
CA LYS A 32 3.34 13.95 8.90
C LYS A 32 3.10 12.89 9.97
N LYS A 33 3.38 11.61 9.68
CA LYS A 33 3.31 10.49 10.63
C LYS A 33 4.29 10.69 11.79
N ASP A 34 5.53 11.06 11.48
CA ASP A 34 6.59 11.30 12.46
C ASP A 34 6.25 12.42 13.46
N ARG A 35 5.51 13.45 13.01
CA ARG A 35 5.04 14.56 13.85
C ARG A 35 3.89 14.20 14.82
N GLY A 36 3.50 12.94 14.93
CA GLY A 36 2.55 12.47 15.95
C GLY A 36 1.06 12.74 15.67
N ASP A 37 0.70 13.31 14.51
CA ASP A 37 -0.70 13.57 14.13
C ASP A 37 -1.40 12.32 13.50
N GLY A 38 -0.64 11.24 13.28
CA GLY A 38 -0.93 10.24 12.27
C GLY A 38 -1.62 8.94 12.73
N LYS A 39 -2.92 8.98 13.05
CA LYS A 39 -3.79 7.78 13.02
C LYS A 39 -4.57 7.70 11.70
N ARG A 40 -3.94 7.98 10.56
CA ARG A 40 -4.63 7.99 9.26
C ARG A 40 -3.88 7.14 8.24
N LYS A 41 -4.64 6.25 7.60
CA LYS A 41 -4.18 5.39 6.51
C LYS A 41 -3.50 6.22 5.43
N LYS A 42 -2.49 5.63 4.80
CA LYS A 42 -1.76 6.20 3.67
C LYS A 42 -2.74 6.65 2.56
N PRO A 43 -2.66 7.90 2.07
CA PRO A 43 -3.63 8.41 1.09
C PRO A 43 -3.42 7.77 -0.29
N LYS A 44 -4.30 6.82 -0.65
CA LYS A 44 -4.30 6.14 -1.96
C LYS A 44 -4.48 7.14 -3.10
N LEU A 45 -3.75 6.97 -4.22
CA LEU A 45 -3.98 7.78 -5.42
C LEU A 45 -5.28 7.34 -6.08
N THR A 46 -6.14 8.31 -6.38
CA THR A 46 -7.36 8.12 -7.16
C THR A 46 -7.10 8.51 -8.61
N VAL A 47 -7.86 7.90 -9.54
CA VAL A 47 -7.82 8.21 -10.97
C VAL A 47 -7.96 9.71 -11.22
N THR A 48 -8.90 10.34 -10.52
CA THR A 48 -9.18 11.78 -10.60
C THR A 48 -7.99 12.65 -10.18
N ALA A 49 -7.31 12.28 -9.09
CA ALA A 49 -6.15 13.02 -8.59
C ALA A 49 -4.96 12.91 -9.56
N VAL A 50 -4.73 11.71 -10.09
CA VAL A 50 -3.69 11.48 -11.11
C VAL A 50 -4.01 12.25 -12.38
N TYR A 51 -5.25 12.21 -12.85
CA TYR A 51 -5.70 12.93 -14.04
C TYR A 51 -5.47 14.44 -13.90
N GLU A 52 -5.88 15.05 -12.78
CA GLU A 52 -5.67 16.47 -12.52
C GLU A 52 -4.18 16.82 -12.40
N ALA A 53 -3.38 15.96 -11.76
CA ALA A 53 -1.92 16.14 -11.66
C ALA A 53 -1.23 16.08 -13.03
N ILE A 54 -1.61 15.11 -13.88
CA ILE A 54 -1.12 15.00 -15.25
C ILE A 54 -1.52 16.24 -16.05
N LYS A 55 -2.77 16.68 -15.92
CA LYS A 55 -3.29 17.85 -16.63
C LYS A 55 -2.53 19.13 -16.26
N LYS A 56 -2.11 19.27 -15.00
CA LYS A 56 -1.35 20.43 -14.50
C LYS A 56 0.14 20.37 -14.84
N SER A 57 0.74 19.21 -14.76
CA SER A 57 2.21 19.05 -14.79
C SER A 57 2.76 18.49 -16.10
N ASN A 58 1.93 17.89 -16.95
CA ASN A 58 2.36 17.23 -18.17
C ASN A 58 1.52 17.62 -19.39
N SER A 59 1.98 18.65 -20.08
CA SER A 59 1.30 19.23 -21.25
C SER A 59 1.32 18.34 -22.49
N SER A 60 2.10 17.24 -22.51
CA SER A 60 2.09 16.26 -23.59
C SER A 60 0.98 15.23 -23.41
N LEU A 61 0.80 14.71 -22.19
CA LEU A 61 -0.27 13.77 -21.87
C LEU A 61 -1.65 14.43 -21.83
N SER A 62 -1.72 15.70 -21.42
CA SER A 62 -2.99 16.45 -21.40
C SER A 62 -3.59 16.71 -22.79
N ARG A 63 -2.81 16.53 -23.86
CA ARG A 63 -3.27 16.58 -25.26
C ARG A 63 -4.04 15.34 -25.68
N GLN A 64 -3.94 14.25 -24.92
CA GLN A 64 -4.67 13.01 -25.18
C GLN A 64 -6.16 13.19 -24.84
N LYS A 65 -7.03 12.41 -25.50
CA LYS A 65 -8.47 12.43 -25.20
C LYS A 65 -8.70 11.95 -23.77
N ARG A 66 -9.70 12.50 -23.09
CA ARG A 66 -10.02 12.18 -21.68
C ARG A 66 -10.18 10.68 -21.43
N ARG A 67 -11.03 10.02 -22.22
CA ARG A 67 -11.32 8.59 -22.10
C ARG A 67 -10.08 7.68 -22.11
N PRO A 68 -9.21 7.71 -23.15
CA PRO A 68 -8.02 6.86 -23.15
C PRO A 68 -7.00 7.22 -22.06
N LEU A 69 -6.97 8.47 -21.59
CA LEU A 69 -6.12 8.86 -20.48
C LEU A 69 -6.64 8.30 -19.15
N GLU A 70 -7.94 8.44 -18.89
CA GLU A 70 -8.62 7.86 -17.71
C GLU A 70 -8.45 6.33 -17.68
N ASP A 71 -8.68 5.65 -18.81
CA ASP A 71 -8.57 4.19 -18.93
C ASP A 71 -7.13 3.68 -18.69
N ALA A 72 -6.12 4.43 -19.14
CA ALA A 72 -4.73 4.07 -18.87
C ALA A 72 -4.33 4.32 -17.41
N ILE A 73 -4.86 5.36 -16.77
CA ILE A 73 -4.66 5.61 -15.34
C ILE A 73 -5.30 4.49 -14.52
N GLU A 74 -6.52 4.06 -14.85
CA GLU A 74 -7.19 2.93 -14.21
C GLU A 74 -6.35 1.66 -14.33
N ARG A 75 -5.89 1.31 -15.54
CA ARG A 75 -5.04 0.13 -15.76
C ARG A 75 -3.73 0.17 -14.98
N VAL A 76 -3.08 1.34 -14.88
CA VAL A 76 -1.83 1.53 -14.14
C VAL A 76 -2.05 1.38 -12.63
N LEU A 77 -3.14 1.96 -12.11
CA LEU A 77 -3.46 1.89 -10.69
C LEU A 77 -3.84 0.46 -10.28
N ASP A 78 -4.64 -0.25 -11.09
CA ASP A 78 -4.95 -1.66 -10.85
C ASP A 78 -3.69 -2.53 -10.94
N PHE A 79 -2.81 -2.30 -11.93
CA PHE A 79 -1.53 -3.03 -12.02
C PHE A 79 -0.67 -2.84 -10.76
N ARG A 80 -0.52 -1.60 -10.27
CA ARG A 80 0.23 -1.34 -9.03
C ARG A 80 -0.43 -1.97 -7.81
N LYS A 81 -1.76 -1.90 -7.73
CA LYS A 81 -2.51 -2.53 -6.63
C LYS A 81 -2.40 -4.05 -6.68
N GLU A 82 -2.38 -4.66 -7.86
CA GLU A 82 -2.23 -6.12 -8.01
C GLU A 82 -0.78 -6.55 -7.70
N GLU A 83 0.24 -5.77 -8.09
CA GLU A 83 1.63 -6.01 -7.68
C GLU A 83 1.84 -5.83 -6.16
N GLU A 84 1.22 -4.82 -5.56
CA GLU A 84 1.28 -4.60 -4.11
C GLU A 84 0.47 -5.68 -3.37
N ALA A 85 -0.71 -6.05 -3.85
CA ALA A 85 -1.54 -7.11 -3.26
C ALA A 85 -0.93 -8.51 -3.38
N GLU A 86 -0.27 -8.84 -4.50
CA GLU A 86 0.50 -10.09 -4.64
C GLU A 86 1.70 -10.12 -3.66
N SER A 87 2.18 -8.95 -3.23
CA SER A 87 3.22 -8.81 -2.21
C SER A 87 2.66 -8.76 -0.77
N GLU A 88 1.47 -8.18 -0.54
CA GLU A 88 0.80 -8.03 0.76
C GLU A 88 0.17 -9.33 1.28
N ASP A 89 -0.18 -10.30 0.41
CA ASP A 89 -0.63 -11.64 0.84
C ASP A 89 0.47 -12.37 1.66
N SER A 90 1.73 -11.95 1.53
CA SER A 90 2.86 -12.49 2.30
C SER A 90 3.15 -11.73 3.61
N ASP A 91 2.63 -10.52 3.80
CA ASP A 91 2.83 -9.71 5.02
C ASP A 91 1.74 -10.00 6.08
N ASP A 92 0.49 -10.21 5.65
CA ASP A 92 -0.63 -10.61 6.54
C ASP A 92 -0.44 -12.04 7.10
N LEU A 93 0.28 -12.92 6.37
CA LEU A 93 0.68 -14.25 6.85
C LEU A 93 1.79 -14.17 7.92
N LEU A 94 2.63 -13.13 7.91
CA LEU A 94 3.75 -12.99 8.83
C LEU A 94 3.29 -12.54 10.24
N GLU A 95 2.27 -11.66 10.32
CA GLU A 95 1.72 -11.21 11.60
C GLU A 95 0.97 -12.32 12.36
N GLN A 96 0.31 -13.25 11.64
CA GLN A 96 -0.30 -14.43 12.25
C GLN A 96 0.74 -15.42 12.83
N ALA A 97 1.93 -15.52 12.25
CA ALA A 97 2.97 -16.45 12.71
C ALA A 97 3.63 -16.00 14.03
N GLU A 98 3.80 -14.70 14.26
CA GLU A 98 4.40 -14.19 15.52
C GLU A 98 3.47 -14.34 16.73
N GLN A 99 2.15 -14.28 16.53
CA GLN A 99 1.18 -14.41 17.62
C GLN A 99 0.97 -15.85 18.09
N ALA A 100 1.23 -16.84 17.23
CA ALA A 100 1.24 -18.25 17.62
C ALA A 100 2.44 -18.61 18.52
N ASN A 101 3.60 -17.97 18.35
CA ASN A 101 4.82 -18.29 19.12
C ASN A 101 4.78 -17.73 20.57
N LYS A 102 4.10 -16.59 20.78
CA LYS A 102 3.92 -16.01 22.13
C LYS A 102 2.94 -16.77 23.02
N ALA A 103 2.06 -17.59 22.44
CA ALA A 103 1.07 -18.37 23.20
C ALA A 103 1.64 -19.67 23.81
N SER A 104 2.83 -20.12 23.40
CA SER A 104 3.43 -21.36 23.92
C SER A 104 4.31 -21.21 25.17
N LEU A 105 4.48 -19.99 25.71
CA LEU A 105 5.23 -19.77 26.96
C LEU A 105 4.31 -19.67 28.19
N CYS A 106 3.49 -20.68 28.41
CA CYS A 106 2.81 -20.90 29.69
C CYS A 106 3.19 -22.27 30.26
N PRO A 107 4.21 -22.35 31.16
CA PRO A 107 4.24 -23.42 32.13
C PRO A 107 3.18 -23.13 33.20
N THR A 108 2.02 -23.72 32.96
CA THR A 108 1.02 -24.17 33.92
C THR A 108 1.62 -24.54 35.29
N THR A 109 1.15 -23.82 36.31
CA THR A 109 0.92 -24.23 37.71
C THR A 109 2.04 -24.91 38.49
N ARG A 110 2.44 -24.29 39.60
CA ARG A 110 2.68 -25.04 40.84
C ARG A 110 2.14 -24.27 42.03
N SER A 111 0.81 -24.30 42.18
CA SER A 111 0.18 -24.06 43.48
C SER A 111 0.18 -25.38 44.24
N SER A 112 0.93 -25.45 45.33
CA SER A 112 0.66 -26.36 46.44
C SER A 112 1.34 -25.79 47.68
N ALA A 113 0.64 -24.86 48.33
CA ALA A 113 0.78 -24.67 49.76
C ALA A 113 0.52 -26.02 50.46
N HIS A 114 1.34 -26.36 51.46
CA HIS A 114 1.06 -27.21 52.64
C HIS A 114 2.37 -27.16 53.46
N SER A 115 2.51 -26.24 54.41
CA SER A 115 2.14 -26.43 55.82
C SER A 115 2.63 -27.76 56.38
N SER A 116 3.68 -27.71 57.21
CA SER A 116 3.81 -28.58 58.40
C SER A 116 4.87 -28.00 59.35
N PRO A 117 4.53 -27.79 60.63
CA PRO A 117 5.48 -27.51 61.70
C PRO A 117 5.99 -28.82 62.33
N LEU A 118 7.14 -28.74 63.01
CA LEU A 118 7.39 -29.23 64.38
C LEU A 118 8.84 -28.90 64.76
#